data_AF-A0AA48H105-F1
#
_entry.id   AF-A0AA48H105-F1
#
_cell.length_a   1.000
_cell.length_b   1.000
_cell.length_c   1.000
_cell.angle_alpha   90.00
_cell.angle_beta   90.00
_cell.angle_gamma   90.00
#
_symmetry.space_group_name_H-M   'P 1'
#
loop_
_entity.id
_entity.type
_entity.pdbx_description
1 polymer ?
#
loop_
_entity_poly.entity_id
_entity_poly.type
_entity_poly.pdbx_seq_one_letter_code
_entity_poly.pdbx_strand_id
1 'polypeptide(L)'
;MLAGFRKGGVPAVLGLCVVLGLAGCTGGAPPNDVAQGVGFSDLQAFEARRAMLRGEAAVRVPETVISPLAPVSAALPPAGAGATPVAAPAPVIVTAAAQPESIAAATMAALRDSPAAPVAPAPAPVAPEPVVLASALPGNPGISDEQDFDAVATRETIESDAERRARMQAERVVVAPSALPERPEGLGPNIVDYALATNHGLGERRYTRRPISAERHERACRAFRSGDLAQEWFLQNGGPGRDRQGLDPDGDGYACGWDPSVFRSAAAAARN
;
A
#
# COMPACT_ATOMS: atom_id res chain seq x y z
N MET A 1 -30.19 -6.99 93.56
CA MET A 1 -30.28 -5.80 92.68
C MET A 1 -28.87 -5.45 92.21
N LEU A 2 -28.66 -5.55 90.90
CA LEU A 2 -27.61 -4.99 90.03
C LEU A 2 -26.17 -4.69 90.55
N ALA A 3 -25.23 -5.38 89.89
CA ALA A 3 -24.11 -4.86 89.08
C ALA A 3 -23.03 -3.93 89.69
N GLY A 4 -21.77 -4.25 89.36
CA GLY A 4 -20.67 -3.30 89.49
C GLY A 4 -19.27 -3.88 89.24
N PHE A 5 -18.98 -4.43 88.05
CA PHE A 5 -17.61 -4.73 87.62
C PHE A 5 -16.83 -3.44 87.35
N ARG A 6 -15.67 -3.28 87.98
CA ARG A 6 -14.77 -2.13 87.79
C ARG A 6 -13.47 -2.59 87.14
N LYS A 7 -13.09 -1.78 86.14
CA LYS A 7 -12.02 -1.92 85.15
C LYS A 7 -10.59 -1.87 85.70
N GLY A 8 -9.68 -2.51 84.97
CA GLY A 8 -8.25 -2.23 84.87
C GLY A 8 -7.56 -3.48 84.34
N GLY A 9 -6.79 -3.53 83.26
CA GLY A 9 -6.25 -2.55 82.32
C GLY A 9 -5.09 -3.29 81.66
N VAL A 10 -5.20 -3.65 80.38
CA VAL A 10 -4.14 -4.37 79.63
C VAL A 10 -3.63 -3.43 78.54
N PRO A 11 -2.31 -3.20 78.42
CA PRO A 11 -1.75 -2.25 77.47
C PRO A 11 -1.86 -2.75 76.03
N ALA A 12 -2.34 -1.87 75.15
CA ALA A 12 -2.46 -2.08 73.73
C ALA A 12 -1.09 -2.11 73.05
N VAL A 13 -0.76 -3.23 72.42
CA VAL A 13 0.34 -3.37 71.47
C VAL A 13 -0.11 -2.72 70.16
N LEU A 14 0.39 -1.52 69.87
CA LEU A 14 0.12 -0.80 68.64
C LEU A 14 1.12 -1.29 67.56
N GLY A 15 0.71 -2.29 66.79
CA GLY A 15 1.43 -2.76 65.61
C GLY A 15 1.35 -1.74 64.49
N LEU A 16 2.48 -1.09 64.19
CA LEU A 16 2.66 -0.20 63.04
C LEU A 16 2.83 -1.05 61.78
N CYS A 17 1.71 -1.48 61.18
CA CYS A 17 1.71 -2.05 59.82
C CYS A 17 1.83 -0.92 58.81
N VAL A 18 3.07 -0.63 58.37
CA VAL A 18 3.34 0.23 57.22
C VAL A 18 2.90 -0.53 55.96
N VAL A 19 1.71 -0.22 55.46
CA VAL A 19 1.26 -0.64 54.13
C VAL A 19 1.97 0.27 53.12
N LEU A 20 3.07 -0.21 52.54
CA LEU A 20 3.64 0.40 51.34
C LEU A 20 2.65 0.22 50.18
N GLY A 21 1.96 1.30 49.83
CA GLY A 21 1.15 1.38 48.62
C GLY A 21 2.06 1.42 47.39
N LEU A 22 2.33 0.27 46.80
CA LEU A 22 2.84 0.17 45.43
C LEU A 22 1.76 0.70 44.49
N ALA A 23 1.88 1.97 44.10
CA ALA A 23 1.15 2.55 42.98
C ALA A 23 1.71 1.94 41.68
N GLY A 24 1.24 0.74 41.35
CA GLY A 24 1.45 0.18 40.01
C GLY A 24 0.59 0.93 39.01
N CYS A 25 1.20 1.80 38.20
CA CYS A 25 0.60 2.28 36.96
C CYS A 25 0.41 1.08 36.02
N THR A 26 -0.74 0.42 36.13
CA THR A 26 -1.17 -0.63 35.20
C THR A 26 -2.58 -0.29 34.74
N GLY A 27 -2.69 0.12 33.47
CA GLY A 27 -3.92 0.58 32.83
C GLY A 27 -3.87 2.07 32.52
N GLY A 28 -3.10 2.45 31.50
CA GLY A 28 -3.25 3.76 30.87
C GLY A 28 -4.65 3.89 30.27
N ALA A 29 -5.12 5.12 30.01
CA ALA A 29 -6.31 5.29 29.19
C ALA A 29 -6.05 4.70 27.79
N PRO A 30 -7.08 4.17 27.10
CA PRO A 30 -6.91 3.78 25.70
C PRO A 30 -6.35 4.97 24.92
N PRO A 31 -5.31 4.77 24.10
CA PRO A 31 -4.75 5.86 23.32
C PRO A 31 -5.81 6.40 22.35
N ASN A 32 -5.86 7.73 22.18
CA ASN A 32 -6.67 8.36 21.15
C ASN A 32 -5.97 8.18 19.78
N ASP A 33 -5.88 6.93 19.33
CA ASP A 33 -5.24 6.54 18.06
C ASP A 33 -6.10 6.89 16.83
N VAL A 34 -7.20 7.60 17.07
CA VAL A 34 -7.98 8.34 16.08
C VAL A 34 -7.34 9.70 15.70
N ALA A 35 -6.18 10.06 16.28
CA ALA A 35 -5.36 11.15 15.76
C ALA A 35 -4.88 10.78 14.33
N GLN A 36 -5.12 11.68 13.37
CA GLN A 36 -4.81 11.44 11.96
C GLN A 36 -3.37 10.97 11.79
N GLY A 37 -3.19 9.78 11.21
CA GLY A 37 -1.88 9.25 10.87
C GLY A 37 -1.16 10.16 9.87
N VAL A 38 0.16 10.20 9.96
CA VAL A 38 1.03 10.84 8.97
C VAL A 38 1.09 9.99 7.71
N GLY A 39 0.08 10.12 6.84
CA GLY A 39 0.09 9.48 5.53
C GLY A 39 -1.32 9.28 4.97
N PHE A 40 -1.59 9.94 3.85
CA PHE A 40 -2.72 9.69 2.94
C PHE A 40 -4.12 10.13 3.40
N SER A 41 -4.23 11.17 4.23
CA SER A 41 -5.55 11.67 4.67
C SER A 41 -6.37 12.33 3.56
N ASP A 42 -5.85 12.43 2.33
CA ASP A 42 -6.66 12.88 1.22
C ASP A 42 -6.28 12.15 -0.08
N LEU A 43 -6.87 10.96 -0.26
CA LEU A 43 -6.80 10.22 -1.53
C LEU A 43 -7.28 11.09 -2.69
N GLN A 44 -8.28 11.95 -2.46
CA GLN A 44 -8.79 12.88 -3.48
C GLN A 44 -7.74 13.94 -3.83
N ALA A 45 -7.01 14.49 -2.86
CA ALA A 45 -5.89 15.39 -3.15
C ALA A 45 -4.73 14.70 -3.88
N PHE A 46 -4.43 13.44 -3.53
CA PHE A 46 -3.41 12.65 -4.23
C PHE A 46 -3.82 12.38 -5.68
N GLU A 47 -5.07 11.98 -5.91
CA GLU A 47 -5.64 11.77 -7.25
C GLU A 47 -5.69 13.07 -8.05
N ALA A 48 -6.09 14.18 -7.44
CA ALA A 48 -6.10 15.50 -8.08
C ALA A 48 -4.70 15.95 -8.48
N ARG A 49 -3.70 15.77 -7.59
CA ARG A 49 -2.29 16.06 -7.92
C ARG A 49 -1.76 15.15 -9.02
N ARG A 50 -2.15 13.87 -9.03
CA ARG A 50 -1.79 12.91 -10.08
C ARG A 50 -2.45 13.26 -11.43
N ALA A 51 -3.70 13.71 -11.40
CA ALA A 51 -4.42 14.20 -12.59
C ALA A 51 -3.80 15.50 -13.14
N MET A 52 -3.36 16.42 -12.27
CA MET A 52 -2.62 17.63 -12.68
C MET A 52 -1.30 17.26 -13.34
N LEU A 53 -0.56 16.28 -12.81
CA LEU A 53 0.71 15.84 -13.37
C LEU A 53 0.56 15.12 -14.72
N ARG A 54 -0.58 14.44 -14.96
CA ARG A 54 -0.91 13.82 -16.25
C ARG A 54 -1.58 14.76 -17.24
N GLY A 55 -1.89 16.00 -16.86
CA GLY A 55 -2.60 16.96 -17.71
C GLY A 55 -4.09 16.64 -17.92
N GLU A 56 -4.68 15.78 -17.07
CA GLU A 56 -6.06 15.32 -17.17
C GLU A 56 -7.05 16.19 -16.38
N ALA A 57 -6.54 17.18 -15.62
CA ALA A 57 -7.37 18.06 -14.80
C ALA A 57 -8.04 19.15 -15.66
N ALA A 58 -9.30 18.95 -16.02
CA ALA A 58 -10.13 20.01 -16.59
C ALA A 58 -10.34 21.11 -15.53
N VAL A 59 -9.83 22.31 -15.80
CA VAL A 59 -10.17 23.53 -15.06
C VAL A 59 -11.66 23.80 -15.26
N ARG A 60 -12.50 23.35 -14.33
CA ARG A 60 -13.89 23.82 -14.25
C ARG A 60 -13.91 25.18 -13.59
N VAL A 61 -14.07 26.22 -14.39
CA VAL A 61 -14.50 27.53 -13.90
C VAL A 61 -15.94 27.35 -13.38
N PRO A 62 -16.26 27.69 -12.12
CA PRO A 62 -17.64 27.64 -11.66
C PRO A 62 -18.44 28.72 -12.39
N GLU A 63 -19.34 28.30 -13.26
CA GLU A 63 -20.33 29.16 -13.90
C GLU A 63 -21.44 29.49 -12.87
N THR A 64 -21.18 30.49 -12.04
CA THR A 64 -22.24 31.11 -11.23
C THR A 64 -23.14 31.93 -12.13
N VAL A 65 -24.27 31.36 -12.53
CA VAL A 65 -25.41 32.09 -13.09
C VAL A 65 -26.07 32.86 -11.96
N ILE A 66 -25.82 34.17 -11.88
CA ILE A 66 -26.56 35.11 -11.04
C ILE A 66 -27.57 35.82 -11.95
N SER A 67 -28.86 35.64 -11.68
CA SER A 67 -29.92 36.49 -12.24
C SER A 67 -30.09 37.77 -11.40
N PRO A 68 -30.50 38.90 -12.01
CA PRO A 68 -30.10 40.23 -11.54
C PRO A 68 -31.18 40.94 -10.72
N LEU A 69 -30.76 41.77 -9.75
CA LEU A 69 -31.49 42.97 -9.34
C LEU A 69 -30.54 44.02 -8.74
N ALA A 70 -30.34 45.06 -9.56
CA ALA A 70 -30.16 46.50 -9.32
C ALA A 70 -29.16 47.06 -8.27
N PRO A 71 -28.59 48.27 -8.53
CA PRO A 71 -27.24 48.63 -8.11
C PRO A 71 -27.21 49.61 -6.92
N VAL A 72 -26.14 49.56 -6.13
CA VAL A 72 -25.72 50.72 -5.34
C VAL A 72 -24.22 50.95 -5.55
N SER A 73 -23.91 52.15 -6.02
CA SER A 73 -22.62 52.62 -6.46
C SER A 73 -21.62 52.86 -5.32
N ALA A 74 -20.35 52.58 -5.67
CA ALA A 74 -19.14 53.37 -5.38
C ALA A 74 -18.69 53.58 -3.93
N ALA A 75 -17.51 53.05 -3.59
CA ALA A 75 -16.27 53.85 -3.46
C ALA A 75 -15.05 52.97 -3.08
N LEU A 76 -14.02 53.00 -3.92
CA LEU A 76 -12.61 52.75 -3.59
C LEU A 76 -11.93 54.14 -3.37
N PRO A 77 -10.66 54.32 -2.93
CA PRO A 77 -9.61 53.44 -2.34
C PRO A 77 -8.84 54.19 -1.18
N PRO A 78 -7.50 54.10 -0.90
CA PRO A 78 -6.44 53.12 -1.26
C PRO A 78 -5.40 52.75 -0.13
N ALA A 79 -4.52 51.82 -0.50
CA ALA A 79 -3.04 51.80 -0.35
C ALA A 79 -2.31 51.34 0.93
N GLY A 80 -1.25 50.54 0.65
CA GLY A 80 -0.06 50.31 1.50
C GLY A 80 0.49 48.88 1.33
N ALA A 81 1.20 48.52 0.24
CA ALA A 81 2.63 48.74 -0.04
C ALA A 81 3.60 47.70 0.62
N GLY A 82 4.46 47.09 -0.22
CA GLY A 82 5.68 46.33 0.15
C GLY A 82 5.79 44.95 -0.52
N ALA A 83 6.39 44.82 -1.72
CA ALA A 83 7.82 44.50 -1.98
C ALA A 83 8.15 42.99 -1.77
N THR A 84 8.74 42.18 -2.67
CA THR A 84 9.45 42.28 -3.98
C THR A 84 9.46 40.88 -4.65
N PRO A 85 9.51 40.74 -6.00
CA PRO A 85 9.66 39.45 -6.68
C PRO A 85 11.14 39.05 -6.86
N VAL A 86 11.49 37.78 -6.60
CA VAL A 86 12.79 37.21 -6.97
C VAL A 86 12.64 36.42 -8.29
N ALA A 87 13.56 36.69 -9.20
CA ALA A 87 13.54 36.34 -10.61
C ALA A 87 13.72 34.84 -10.91
N ALA A 88 12.97 34.39 -11.92
CA ALA A 88 13.20 33.15 -12.65
C ALA A 88 14.27 33.36 -13.74
N PRO A 89 15.17 32.40 -14.02
CA PRO A 89 15.95 32.41 -15.24
C PRO A 89 15.12 31.91 -16.44
N ALA A 90 15.24 32.65 -17.55
CA ALA A 90 14.57 32.46 -18.83
C ALA A 90 15.15 31.27 -19.65
N PRO A 91 14.48 30.82 -20.73
CA PRO A 91 14.64 29.51 -21.34
C PRO A 91 15.80 29.42 -22.34
N VAL A 92 16.42 28.23 -22.43
CA VAL A 92 17.32 27.88 -23.54
C VAL A 92 16.47 27.36 -24.71
N ILE A 93 16.47 28.13 -25.80
CA ILE A 93 15.88 27.75 -27.07
C ILE A 93 16.92 26.91 -27.82
N VAL A 94 16.62 25.63 -28.06
CA VAL A 94 17.30 24.84 -29.10
C VAL A 94 16.31 24.67 -30.24
N THR A 95 16.52 25.43 -31.31
CA THR A 95 15.87 25.26 -32.60
C THR A 95 16.47 24.04 -33.30
N ALA A 96 15.71 22.96 -33.40
CA ALA A 96 15.91 21.92 -34.40
C ALA A 96 14.54 21.50 -34.96
N ALA A 97 13.98 22.38 -35.78
CA ALA A 97 12.81 22.06 -36.60
C ALA A 97 13.26 21.22 -37.80
N ALA A 98 13.14 19.90 -37.70
CA ALA A 98 12.97 19.04 -38.87
C ALA A 98 11.49 18.62 -38.88
N GLN A 99 10.71 19.24 -39.77
CA GLN A 99 9.29 18.95 -39.93
C GLN A 99 9.12 17.58 -40.62
N PRO A 100 8.22 16.69 -40.15
CA PRO A 100 8.00 15.36 -40.73
C PRO A 100 7.57 15.38 -42.21
N GLU A 101 7.14 16.53 -42.71
CA GLU A 101 6.73 16.77 -44.10
C GLU A 101 7.91 16.72 -45.09
N SER A 102 9.14 17.05 -44.66
CA SER A 102 10.31 17.05 -45.57
C SER A 102 10.77 15.65 -45.94
N ILE A 103 10.51 14.67 -45.07
CA ILE A 103 10.82 13.26 -45.34
C ILE A 103 9.78 12.69 -46.34
N ALA A 104 8.50 13.00 -46.17
CA ALA A 104 7.44 12.56 -47.07
C ALA A 104 7.61 13.10 -48.50
N ALA A 105 8.04 14.36 -48.64
CA ALA A 105 8.30 14.97 -49.94
C ALA A 105 9.53 14.34 -50.65
N ALA A 106 10.59 14.02 -49.91
CA ALA A 106 11.78 13.37 -50.46
C ALA A 106 11.49 11.94 -50.95
N THR A 107 10.64 11.19 -50.23
CA THR A 107 10.25 9.83 -50.63
C THR A 107 9.40 9.82 -51.91
N MET A 108 8.48 10.76 -52.07
CA MET A 108 7.67 10.86 -53.30
C MET A 108 8.48 11.33 -54.52
N ALA A 109 9.53 12.12 -54.32
CA ALA A 109 10.45 12.50 -55.39
C ALA A 109 11.26 11.30 -55.89
N ALA A 110 11.78 10.46 -54.98
CA ALA A 110 12.55 9.26 -55.34
C ALA A 110 11.72 8.20 -56.08
N LEU A 111 10.42 8.08 -55.79
CA LEU A 111 9.52 7.15 -56.47
C LEU A 111 9.14 7.60 -57.90
N ARG A 112 9.20 8.90 -58.18
CA ARG A 112 8.86 9.45 -59.51
C ARG A 112 10.00 9.36 -60.52
N ASP A 113 11.24 9.22 -60.05
CA ASP A 113 12.45 9.21 -60.89
C ASP A 113 12.91 7.78 -61.26
N SER A 114 12.11 6.75 -60.94
CA SER A 114 12.36 5.38 -61.39
C SER A 114 11.89 5.20 -62.85
N PRO A 115 12.78 4.93 -63.82
CA PRO A 115 12.38 4.71 -65.20
C PRO A 115 11.65 3.36 -65.34
N ALA A 116 10.42 3.40 -65.85
CA ALA A 116 9.67 2.22 -66.27
C ALA A 116 10.34 1.59 -67.50
N ALA A 117 10.94 0.41 -67.32
CA ALA A 117 11.44 -0.42 -68.42
C ALA A 117 10.26 -1.02 -69.23
N PRO A 118 10.40 -1.22 -70.55
CA PRO A 118 9.30 -1.55 -71.44
C PRO A 118 8.76 -2.98 -71.23
N VAL A 119 7.44 -3.11 -71.24
CA VAL A 119 6.72 -4.40 -71.18
C VAL A 119 6.85 -5.11 -72.53
N ALA A 120 7.59 -6.23 -72.55
CA ALA A 120 7.56 -7.22 -73.63
C ALA A 120 6.38 -8.21 -73.42
N PRO A 121 5.83 -8.84 -74.48
CA PRO A 121 4.61 -9.63 -74.38
C PRO A 121 4.83 -10.95 -73.61
N ALA A 122 3.82 -11.34 -72.83
CA ALA A 122 3.85 -12.49 -71.92
C ALA A 122 3.92 -13.85 -72.65
N PRO A 123 4.80 -14.79 -72.23
CA PRO A 123 4.65 -16.20 -72.55
C PRO A 123 3.69 -16.91 -71.56
N ALA A 124 3.08 -18.00 -72.03
CA ALA A 124 2.00 -18.81 -71.44
C ALA A 124 2.32 -19.40 -70.03
N PRO A 125 1.31 -19.84 -69.25
CA PRO A 125 1.46 -20.14 -67.83
C PRO A 125 2.21 -21.47 -67.62
N VAL A 126 3.42 -21.38 -67.07
CA VAL A 126 4.14 -22.51 -66.50
C VAL A 126 3.70 -22.66 -65.03
N ALA A 127 3.54 -23.91 -64.58
CA ALA A 127 3.11 -24.28 -63.23
C ALA A 127 3.90 -23.56 -62.11
N PRO A 128 3.30 -23.31 -60.93
CA PRO A 128 3.98 -22.59 -59.85
C PRO A 128 5.11 -23.45 -59.28
N GLU A 129 6.34 -23.15 -59.70
CA GLU A 129 7.55 -23.48 -58.94
C GLU A 129 7.40 -22.90 -57.51
N PRO A 130 7.88 -23.60 -56.46
CA PRO A 130 7.83 -23.05 -55.11
C PRO A 130 8.57 -21.71 -55.12
N VAL A 131 7.88 -20.66 -54.67
CA VAL A 131 8.51 -19.38 -54.39
C VAL A 131 9.46 -19.61 -53.23
N VAL A 132 10.70 -19.95 -53.54
CA VAL A 132 11.81 -19.77 -52.62
C VAL A 132 11.81 -18.28 -52.31
N LEU A 133 11.42 -17.93 -51.09
CA LEU A 133 11.68 -16.61 -50.57
C LEU A 133 13.20 -16.48 -50.65
N ALA A 134 13.69 -15.67 -51.59
CA ALA A 134 15.11 -15.41 -51.71
C ALA A 134 15.57 -14.60 -50.49
N SER A 135 15.71 -15.27 -49.35
CA SER A 135 16.55 -14.84 -48.23
C SER A 135 18.00 -15.01 -48.64
N ALA A 136 18.40 -14.33 -49.70
CA ALA A 136 19.77 -14.27 -50.17
C ALA A 136 19.92 -13.03 -51.06
N LEU A 137 19.70 -11.85 -50.46
CA LEU A 137 20.61 -10.76 -50.79
C LEU A 137 21.95 -11.14 -50.16
N PRO A 138 23.03 -11.36 -50.93
CA PRO A 138 24.36 -11.56 -50.37
C PRO A 138 24.77 -10.27 -49.68
N GLY A 139 24.64 -10.24 -48.35
CA GLY A 139 25.02 -9.11 -47.52
C GLY A 139 23.98 -8.01 -47.49
N ASN A 140 23.06 -8.11 -46.52
CA ASN A 140 22.44 -6.93 -45.94
C ASN A 140 23.19 -6.62 -44.63
N PRO A 141 24.35 -5.91 -44.67
CA PRO A 141 25.24 -5.75 -43.52
C PRO A 141 24.62 -4.94 -42.36
N GLY A 142 23.39 -4.43 -42.52
CA GLY A 142 22.63 -3.72 -41.51
C GLY A 142 21.54 -4.54 -40.81
N ILE A 143 21.26 -5.78 -41.22
CA ILE A 143 20.26 -6.66 -40.58
C ILE A 143 20.99 -7.87 -39.96
N SER A 144 20.77 -8.09 -38.66
CA SER A 144 21.21 -9.29 -37.95
C SER A 144 20.53 -10.54 -38.52
N ASP A 145 21.30 -11.59 -38.72
CA ASP A 145 20.84 -12.92 -39.17
C ASP A 145 20.62 -13.89 -38.01
N GLU A 146 20.44 -13.36 -36.80
CA GLU A 146 20.17 -14.08 -35.55
C GLU A 146 18.82 -14.84 -35.55
N GLN A 147 18.00 -14.65 -36.59
CA GLN A 147 16.74 -15.36 -36.81
C GLN A 147 16.82 -16.37 -37.97
N ASP A 148 17.97 -16.50 -38.64
CA ASP A 148 18.24 -17.51 -39.67
C ASP A 148 18.89 -18.73 -39.02
N PHE A 149 18.17 -19.85 -39.00
CA PHE A 149 18.62 -21.08 -38.34
C PHE A 149 19.85 -21.71 -39.01
N ASP A 150 20.02 -21.56 -40.32
CA ASP A 150 21.18 -22.12 -41.04
C ASP A 150 22.44 -21.28 -40.76
N ALA A 151 22.29 -19.95 -40.70
CA ALA A 151 23.36 -19.03 -40.32
C ALA A 151 23.82 -19.23 -38.87
N VAL A 152 22.88 -19.39 -37.93
CA VAL A 152 23.18 -19.63 -36.52
C VAL A 152 23.77 -21.02 -36.29
N ALA A 153 23.24 -22.07 -36.92
CA ALA A 153 23.76 -23.44 -36.77
C ALA A 153 25.21 -23.59 -37.26
N THR A 154 25.63 -22.75 -38.21
CA THR A 154 27.02 -22.71 -38.69
C THR A 154 27.96 -22.03 -37.67
N ARG A 155 27.46 -21.10 -36.84
CA ARG A 155 28.27 -20.30 -35.89
C ARG A 155 28.24 -20.81 -34.46
N GLU A 156 27.08 -21.29 -34.01
CA GLU A 156 26.84 -21.77 -32.65
C GLU A 156 26.70 -23.28 -32.69
N THR A 157 27.77 -23.98 -32.30
CA THR A 157 27.79 -25.44 -32.25
C THR A 157 27.26 -25.95 -30.91
N ILE A 158 26.95 -27.26 -30.87
CA ILE A 158 26.49 -27.93 -29.65
C ILE A 158 27.56 -27.83 -28.54
N GLU A 159 28.83 -27.90 -28.91
CA GLU A 159 29.97 -27.80 -28.00
C GLU A 159 30.08 -26.39 -27.39
N SER A 160 29.95 -25.34 -28.22
CA SER A 160 29.91 -23.94 -27.76
C SER A 160 28.78 -23.72 -26.74
N ASP A 161 27.59 -24.25 -27.03
CA ASP A 161 26.45 -24.13 -26.12
C ASP A 161 26.64 -24.96 -24.84
N ALA A 162 27.21 -26.16 -24.94
CA ALA A 162 27.56 -26.97 -23.78
C ALA A 162 28.54 -26.24 -22.85
N GLU A 163 29.57 -25.60 -23.40
CA GLU A 163 30.52 -24.79 -22.63
C GLU A 163 29.84 -23.57 -21.99
N ARG A 164 28.94 -22.88 -22.71
CA ARG A 164 28.16 -21.75 -22.17
C ARG A 164 27.30 -22.20 -21.00
N ARG A 165 26.61 -23.32 -21.13
CA ARG A 165 25.79 -23.91 -20.07
C ARG A 165 26.67 -24.36 -18.90
N ALA A 166 27.85 -24.90 -19.14
CA ALA A 166 28.81 -25.26 -18.09
C ALA A 166 29.28 -24.02 -17.31
N ARG A 167 29.59 -22.90 -17.98
CA ARG A 167 29.92 -21.63 -17.30
C ARG A 167 28.74 -21.12 -16.46
N MET A 168 27.54 -21.09 -17.03
CA MET A 168 26.34 -20.67 -16.29
C MET A 168 26.03 -21.57 -15.10
N GLN A 169 26.29 -22.88 -15.22
CA GLN A 169 26.13 -23.83 -14.12
C GLN A 169 27.21 -23.65 -13.05
N ALA A 170 28.46 -23.35 -13.45
CA ALA A 170 29.56 -23.08 -12.53
C ALA A 170 29.30 -21.81 -11.70
N GLU A 171 28.61 -20.83 -12.27
CA GLU A 171 28.23 -19.57 -11.59
C GLU A 171 26.89 -19.66 -10.84
N ARG A 172 26.13 -20.76 -11.00
CA ARG A 172 24.79 -20.88 -10.41
C ARG A 172 24.88 -21.07 -8.90
N VAL A 173 24.45 -20.05 -8.16
CA VAL A 173 24.22 -20.14 -6.72
C VAL A 173 22.75 -20.49 -6.45
N VAL A 174 22.52 -21.61 -5.76
CA VAL A 174 21.20 -21.98 -5.26
C VAL A 174 21.13 -21.56 -3.79
N VAL A 175 20.31 -20.56 -3.47
CA VAL A 175 20.06 -20.16 -2.08
C VAL A 175 18.95 -21.04 -1.53
N ALA A 176 19.27 -21.83 -0.51
CA ALA A 176 18.27 -22.61 0.20
C ALA A 176 17.37 -21.70 1.05
N PRO A 177 16.08 -22.02 1.20
CA PRO A 177 15.22 -21.29 2.13
C PRO A 177 15.81 -21.37 3.54
N SER A 178 15.97 -20.22 4.18
CA SER A 178 16.33 -20.13 5.60
C SER A 178 15.07 -20.04 6.44
N ALA A 179 15.15 -20.50 7.69
CA ALA A 179 14.05 -20.37 8.63
C ALA A 179 13.76 -18.89 8.90
N LEU A 180 12.48 -18.55 9.06
CA LEU A 180 12.07 -17.22 9.51
C LEU A 180 12.66 -16.94 10.89
N PRO A 181 13.13 -15.72 11.16
CA PRO A 181 13.60 -15.35 12.48
C PRO A 181 12.46 -15.44 13.50
N GLU A 182 12.80 -15.76 14.74
CA GLU A 182 11.85 -15.71 15.85
C GLU A 182 11.38 -14.28 16.10
N ARG A 183 10.14 -14.14 16.59
CA ARG A 183 9.57 -12.84 16.92
C ARG A 183 10.42 -12.19 18.03
N PRO A 184 10.87 -10.93 17.87
CA PRO A 184 11.57 -10.20 18.92
C PRO A 184 10.73 -10.06 20.19
N GLU A 185 11.38 -10.18 21.34
CA GLU A 185 10.76 -9.89 22.64
C GLU A 185 10.32 -8.42 22.74
N GLY A 186 9.22 -8.16 23.43
CA GLY A 186 8.76 -6.80 23.74
C GLY A 186 7.81 -6.14 22.73
N LEU A 187 7.38 -6.83 21.68
CA LEU A 187 6.41 -6.33 20.68
C LEU A 187 4.94 -6.35 21.15
N GLY A 188 4.68 -6.74 22.40
CA GLY A 188 3.33 -6.87 22.93
C GLY A 188 2.63 -8.18 22.53
N PRO A 189 1.37 -8.36 22.98
CA PRO A 189 0.61 -9.58 22.72
C PRO A 189 0.33 -9.80 21.23
N ASN A 190 0.38 -11.05 20.79
CA ASN A 190 0.00 -11.41 19.43
C ASN A 190 -1.49 -11.78 19.36
N ILE A 191 -2.28 -10.96 18.66
CA ILE A 191 -3.71 -11.24 18.46
C ILE A 191 -3.95 -12.49 17.60
N VAL A 192 -3.03 -12.83 16.68
CA VAL A 192 -3.13 -14.04 15.85
C VAL A 192 -2.91 -15.28 16.70
N ASP A 193 -1.91 -15.28 17.57
CA ASP A 193 -1.67 -16.41 18.48
C ASP A 193 -2.86 -16.58 19.42
N TYR A 194 -3.45 -15.48 19.90
CA TYR A 194 -4.67 -15.52 20.70
C TYR A 194 -5.87 -16.08 19.92
N ALA A 195 -6.04 -15.70 18.64
CA ALA A 195 -7.07 -16.26 17.76
C ALA A 195 -6.94 -17.78 17.61
N LEU A 196 -5.71 -18.27 17.45
CA LEU A 196 -5.40 -19.69 17.23
C LEU A 196 -5.44 -20.51 18.54
N ALA A 197 -5.15 -19.91 19.68
CA ALA A 197 -5.21 -20.55 20.98
C ALA A 197 -6.65 -20.69 21.53
N THR A 198 -7.58 -19.86 21.05
CA THR A 198 -9.00 -19.87 21.43
C THR A 198 -9.83 -20.69 20.44
N ASN A 199 -10.92 -21.32 20.90
CA ASN A 199 -11.75 -22.20 20.05
C ASN A 199 -13.26 -21.90 20.10
N HIS A 200 -13.69 -21.03 21.00
CA HIS A 200 -15.10 -20.64 21.11
C HIS A 200 -15.46 -19.56 20.09
N GLY A 201 -16.77 -19.47 19.80
CA GLY A 201 -17.34 -18.51 18.86
C GLY A 201 -17.54 -17.12 19.47
N LEU A 202 -17.89 -16.17 18.61
CA LEU A 202 -18.31 -14.82 19.02
C LEU A 202 -19.55 -14.87 19.93
N GLY A 203 -19.56 -14.07 20.98
CA GLY A 203 -20.63 -14.00 21.97
C GLY A 203 -20.70 -15.19 22.94
N GLU A 204 -19.83 -16.20 22.79
CA GLU A 204 -19.78 -17.31 23.74
C GLU A 204 -19.06 -16.85 25.02
N ARG A 205 -19.85 -16.50 26.04
CA ARG A 205 -19.34 -16.02 27.32
C ARG A 205 -18.40 -17.03 28.00
N ARG A 206 -17.11 -16.67 28.07
CA ARG A 206 -16.06 -17.42 28.78
C ARG A 206 -15.68 -16.77 30.12
N TYR A 207 -15.92 -15.47 30.25
CA TYR A 207 -15.52 -14.66 31.40
C TYR A 207 -16.74 -13.97 32.00
N THR A 208 -16.81 -13.93 33.33
CA THR A 208 -17.87 -13.20 34.02
C THR A 208 -17.60 -11.70 33.96
N ARG A 209 -18.62 -10.93 33.56
CA ARG A 209 -18.56 -9.48 33.45
C ARG A 209 -19.58 -8.82 34.36
N ARG A 210 -19.25 -7.61 34.82
CA ARG A 210 -20.23 -6.73 35.45
C ARG A 210 -21.00 -6.02 34.34
N PRO A 211 -22.32 -5.81 34.49
CA PRO A 211 -23.08 -5.08 33.50
C PRO A 211 -22.52 -3.66 33.36
N ILE A 212 -22.24 -3.27 32.12
CA ILE A 212 -21.87 -1.91 31.73
C ILE A 212 -22.90 -1.40 30.72
N SER A 213 -23.08 -0.08 30.65
CA SER A 213 -24.01 0.49 29.68
C SER A 213 -23.45 0.35 28.26
N ALA A 214 -24.34 0.19 27.28
CA ALA A 214 -23.96 0.11 25.87
C ALA A 214 -23.18 1.35 25.43
N GLU A 215 -23.56 2.53 25.92
CA GLU A 215 -22.88 3.80 25.61
C GLU A 215 -21.46 3.86 26.19
N ARG A 216 -21.21 3.21 27.34
CA ARG A 216 -19.86 3.13 27.90
C ARG A 216 -18.97 2.24 27.03
N HIS A 217 -19.47 1.07 26.64
CA HIS A 217 -18.76 0.15 25.75
C HIS A 217 -18.46 0.80 24.40
N GLU A 218 -19.47 1.39 23.77
CA GLU A 218 -19.34 2.02 22.46
C GLU A 218 -18.32 3.16 22.46
N ARG A 219 -18.34 4.04 23.48
CA ARG A 219 -17.33 5.10 23.63
C ARG A 219 -15.92 4.54 23.81
N ALA A 220 -15.78 3.45 24.56
CA ALA A 220 -14.49 2.80 24.76
C ALA A 220 -13.95 2.20 23.45
N CYS A 221 -14.82 1.57 22.65
CA CYS A 221 -14.43 0.99 21.37
C CYS A 221 -14.11 2.04 20.31
N ARG A 222 -14.84 3.17 20.28
CA ARG A 222 -14.54 4.31 19.40
C ARG A 222 -13.18 4.97 19.67
N ALA A 223 -12.51 4.67 20.78
CA ALA A 223 -11.15 5.16 21.03
C ALA A 223 -10.12 4.49 20.11
N PHE A 224 -10.41 3.28 19.61
CA PHE A 224 -9.53 2.52 18.74
C PHE A 224 -9.94 2.68 17.28
N ARG A 225 -8.95 2.74 16.38
CA ARG A 225 -9.19 2.82 14.93
C ARG A 225 -9.60 1.48 14.29
N SER A 226 -9.35 0.37 14.97
CA SER A 226 -9.68 -0.99 14.50
C SER A 226 -9.93 -1.94 15.67
N GLY A 227 -10.67 -3.02 15.42
CA GLY A 227 -10.88 -4.10 16.37
C GLY A 227 -9.57 -4.80 16.76
N ASP A 228 -8.63 -4.95 15.82
CA ASP A 228 -7.31 -5.54 16.07
C ASP A 228 -6.53 -4.78 17.15
N LEU A 229 -6.52 -3.43 17.08
CA LEU A 229 -5.86 -2.59 18.08
C LEU A 229 -6.58 -2.62 19.42
N ALA A 230 -7.91 -2.67 19.41
CA ALA A 230 -8.69 -2.85 20.63
C ALA A 230 -8.35 -4.20 21.30
N GLN A 231 -8.22 -5.28 20.51
CA GLN A 231 -7.86 -6.61 20.99
C GLN A 231 -6.43 -6.66 21.52
N GLU A 232 -5.46 -6.09 20.80
CA GLU A 232 -4.07 -6.01 21.26
C GLU A 232 -3.97 -5.26 22.59
N TRP A 233 -4.60 -4.08 22.68
CA TRP A 233 -4.64 -3.30 23.90
C TRP A 233 -5.33 -4.04 25.04
N PHE A 234 -6.43 -4.73 24.75
CA PHE A 234 -7.17 -5.53 25.71
C PHE A 234 -6.29 -6.62 26.32
N LEU A 235 -5.59 -7.39 25.49
CA LEU A 235 -4.65 -8.42 25.94
C LEU A 235 -3.48 -7.80 26.74
N GLN A 236 -2.97 -6.65 26.29
CA GLN A 236 -1.84 -5.98 26.95
C GLN A 236 -2.22 -5.45 28.33
N ASN A 237 -3.49 -5.10 28.55
CA ASN A 237 -4.00 -4.54 29.80
C ASN A 237 -4.66 -5.59 30.73
N GLY A 238 -4.46 -6.88 30.46
CA GLY A 238 -4.89 -7.99 31.32
C GLY A 238 -6.24 -8.60 30.95
N GLY A 239 -6.82 -8.23 29.82
CA GLY A 239 -7.87 -9.01 29.18
C GLY A 239 -7.35 -10.40 28.79
N PRO A 240 -8.20 -11.44 28.75
CA PRO A 240 -9.62 -11.44 29.06
C PRO A 240 -9.99 -11.61 30.54
N GLY A 241 -9.00 -11.84 31.42
CA GLY A 241 -9.24 -11.96 32.85
C GLY A 241 -9.73 -10.66 33.49
N ARG A 242 -9.23 -9.52 33.03
CA ARG A 242 -9.51 -8.20 33.61
C ARG A 242 -9.87 -7.17 32.54
N ASP A 243 -11.16 -6.98 32.34
CA ASP A 243 -11.68 -5.92 31.46
C ASP A 243 -12.08 -4.66 32.26
N ARG A 244 -11.12 -3.78 32.52
CA ARG A 244 -11.38 -2.50 33.21
C ARG A 244 -12.09 -1.50 32.30
N GLN A 245 -11.80 -1.53 31.01
CA GLN A 245 -12.27 -0.53 30.07
C GLN A 245 -13.65 -0.90 29.49
N GLY A 246 -14.12 -2.13 29.70
CA GLY A 246 -15.42 -2.60 29.22
C GLY A 246 -15.42 -2.84 27.72
N LEU A 247 -14.30 -3.35 27.19
CA LEU A 247 -14.16 -3.65 25.77
C LEU A 247 -14.86 -4.96 25.38
N ASP A 248 -15.13 -5.83 26.34
CA ASP A 248 -15.75 -7.16 26.13
C ASP A 248 -16.91 -7.35 27.13
N PRO A 249 -18.09 -6.74 26.86
CA PRO A 249 -19.25 -6.75 27.76
C PRO A 249 -19.96 -8.10 27.83
N ASP A 250 -19.93 -8.87 26.74
CA ASP A 250 -20.46 -10.23 26.63
C ASP A 250 -19.55 -11.29 27.24
N GLY A 251 -18.27 -10.95 27.45
CA GLY A 251 -17.32 -11.78 28.18
C GLY A 251 -16.81 -12.95 27.36
N ASP A 252 -16.82 -12.84 26.03
CA ASP A 252 -16.27 -13.85 25.13
C ASP A 252 -14.75 -13.72 24.99
N GLY A 253 -14.14 -12.65 25.52
CA GLY A 253 -12.70 -12.42 25.42
C GLY A 253 -12.26 -11.82 24.08
N TYR A 254 -13.19 -11.31 23.28
CA TYR A 254 -12.96 -10.62 22.03
C TYR A 254 -13.42 -9.15 22.15
N ALA A 255 -12.45 -8.26 22.28
CA ALA A 255 -12.67 -6.84 22.49
C ALA A 255 -13.35 -6.19 21.29
N CYS A 256 -14.37 -5.38 21.55
CA CYS A 256 -15.06 -4.54 20.56
C CYS A 256 -15.58 -5.33 19.35
N GLY A 257 -16.00 -6.59 19.56
CA GLY A 257 -16.52 -7.46 18.51
C GLY A 257 -15.45 -7.97 17.54
N TRP A 258 -14.18 -7.98 17.96
CA TRP A 258 -13.08 -8.53 17.17
C TRP A 258 -13.33 -9.99 16.80
N ASP A 259 -13.13 -10.35 15.52
CA ASP A 259 -13.44 -11.69 15.02
C ASP A 259 -12.19 -12.55 14.82
N PRO A 260 -11.98 -13.62 15.62
CA PRO A 260 -10.84 -14.52 15.44
C PRO A 260 -10.98 -15.42 14.20
N SER A 261 -12.19 -15.55 13.62
CA SER A 261 -12.47 -16.50 12.54
C SER A 261 -11.65 -16.22 11.27
N VAL A 262 -11.36 -14.94 10.99
CA VAL A 262 -10.55 -14.51 9.85
C VAL A 262 -9.13 -15.09 9.96
N PHE A 263 -8.53 -15.05 11.15
CA PHE A 263 -7.19 -15.59 11.39
C PHE A 263 -7.18 -17.12 11.39
N ARG A 264 -8.21 -17.74 11.99
CA ARG A 264 -8.35 -19.21 12.02
C ARG A 264 -8.51 -19.79 10.61
N SER A 265 -9.34 -19.15 9.77
CA SER A 265 -9.57 -19.57 8.39
C SER A 265 -8.34 -19.36 7.51
N ALA A 266 -7.64 -18.23 7.65
CA ALA A 266 -6.37 -18.00 6.96
C ALA A 266 -5.31 -19.05 7.35
N ALA A 267 -5.19 -19.38 8.64
CA ALA A 267 -4.28 -20.42 9.11
C ALA A 267 -4.70 -21.83 8.69
N ALA A 268 -6.00 -22.09 8.52
CA ALA A 268 -6.47 -23.36 7.95
C ALA A 268 -6.15 -23.45 6.44
N ALA A 269 -6.34 -22.37 5.69
CA ALA A 269 -6.02 -22.30 4.27
C ALA A 269 -4.52 -22.48 4.00
N ALA A 270 -3.64 -21.92 4.84
CA ALA A 270 -2.20 -22.07 4.70
C ALA A 270 -1.67 -23.50 5.02
N ARG A 271 -2.48 -24.35 5.65
CA ARG A 271 -2.12 -25.74 5.98
C ARG A 271 -2.53 -26.74 4.90
N ASN A 272 -3.36 -26.32 3.95
CA ASN A 272 -3.84 -27.11 2.82
C ASN A 272 -3.08 -26.74 1.55
#